data_AF-A0A8D8J939-F1
#
_entry.id   AF-A0A8D8J939-F1
#
_cell.length_a   1.000
_cell.length_b   1.000
_cell.length_c   1.000
_cell.angle_alpha   90.00
_cell.angle_beta   90.00
_cell.angle_gamma   90.00
#
_symmetry.space_group_name_H-M   'P 1'
#
loop_
_entity.id
_entity.type
_entity.pdbx_description
1 polymer ?
#
loop_
_entity_poly.entity_id
_entity_poly.type
_entity_poly.pdbx_seq_one_letter_code
_entity_poly.pdbx_strand_id
1 'polypeptide(L)'
;MATPTKCLNLLGLTLTVLAIGAVRAVDELKCELITVSACQNLVYNMTVASAPMAMTNGSGNSTSGDHSEPTGIRSQLDAELLITSLRPVIDSGCSKQALFLFCSSLFPLCSANAPRPVQPCRSLCEQVR
;
A
#
# COMPACT_ATOMS: atom_id res chain seq x y z
N MET A 1 0.91 -8.28 32.75
CA MET A 1 0.69 -6.82 32.88
C MET A 1 2.05 -6.14 32.95
N ALA A 2 2.51 -5.51 31.86
CA ALA A 2 3.77 -4.77 31.85
C ALA A 2 3.57 -3.51 31.01
N THR A 3 3.31 -2.41 31.70
CA THR A 3 3.49 -1.04 31.19
C THR A 3 4.91 -0.60 31.56
N PRO A 4 5.60 0.23 30.77
CA PRO A 4 5.65 1.63 31.17
C PRO A 4 5.79 2.63 30.01
N THR A 5 4.76 3.44 29.81
CA THR A 5 4.89 4.83 29.38
C THR A 5 5.38 5.64 30.58
N LYS A 6 6.52 6.33 30.47
CA LYS A 6 6.77 7.66 31.07
C LYS A 6 8.21 8.15 30.87
N CYS A 7 8.30 9.47 30.78
CA CYS A 7 9.46 10.33 30.96
C CYS A 7 10.43 10.45 29.78
N LEU A 8 10.20 11.45 28.93
CA LEU A 8 11.32 12.31 28.54
C LEU A 8 10.85 13.78 28.49
N ASN A 9 11.24 14.50 29.54
CA ASN A 9 10.93 15.90 29.78
C ASN A 9 12.06 16.78 29.19
N LEU A 10 11.69 17.94 28.67
CA LEU A 10 12.38 18.70 27.61
C LEU A 10 13.61 19.53 28.05
N LEU A 11 14.15 19.41 29.28
CA LEU A 11 15.21 20.31 29.75
C LEU A 11 16.34 19.54 30.45
N GLY A 12 17.42 19.27 29.71
CA GLY A 12 18.70 18.90 30.31
C GLY A 12 19.20 17.50 29.93
N LEU A 13 19.87 17.40 28.78
CA LEU A 13 21.11 16.62 28.70
C LEU A 13 21.91 17.03 27.47
N THR A 14 22.56 18.18 27.57
CA THR A 14 23.77 18.44 26.79
C THR A 14 24.84 17.43 27.22
N LEU A 15 25.47 16.76 26.26
CA LEU A 15 26.81 16.17 26.31
C LEU A 15 27.03 14.64 26.47
N THR A 16 26.04 13.74 26.51
CA THR A 16 26.35 12.29 26.48
C THR A 16 25.37 11.45 25.67
N VAL A 17 25.57 11.36 24.34
CA VAL A 17 25.50 10.09 23.58
C VAL A 17 26.26 10.28 22.27
N LEU A 18 27.58 10.05 22.26
CA LEU A 18 28.21 9.50 21.07
C LEU A 18 27.84 8.01 21.05
N ALA A 19 27.21 7.56 19.96
CA ALA A 19 26.80 6.19 19.66
C ALA A 19 25.47 5.68 20.24
N ILE A 20 24.32 6.20 19.79
CA ILE A 20 23.10 5.40 19.61
C ILE A 20 22.47 5.80 18.28
N GLY A 21 22.12 4.78 17.49
CA GLY A 21 21.96 4.82 16.04
C GLY A 21 20.84 5.69 15.50
N ALA A 22 20.89 5.88 14.18
CA ALA A 22 19.92 6.62 13.39
C ALA A 22 18.47 6.29 13.82
N VAL A 23 17.77 7.29 14.38
CA VAL A 23 16.32 7.25 14.48
C VAL A 23 15.80 7.17 13.04
N ARG A 24 15.38 5.99 12.60
CA ARG A 24 14.71 5.84 11.31
C ARG A 24 13.40 6.60 11.43
N ALA A 25 13.19 7.61 10.59
CA ALA A 25 11.88 8.23 10.43
C ALA A 25 10.88 7.10 10.11
N VAL A 26 9.87 6.93 10.96
CA VAL A 26 8.72 6.09 10.63
C VAL A 26 8.00 6.86 9.53
N ASP A 27 8.13 6.38 8.29
CA ASP A 27 7.37 6.93 7.17
C ASP A 27 5.87 6.74 7.48
N GLU A 28 5.18 7.86 7.71
CA GLU A 28 3.77 7.85 8.07
C GLU A 28 2.96 7.40 6.83
N LEU A 29 2.32 6.24 6.92
CA LEU A 29 1.55 5.65 5.84
C LEU A 29 0.36 6.56 5.50
N LYS A 30 0.48 7.35 4.43
CA LYS A 30 -0.58 8.25 3.97
C LYS A 30 -1.65 7.51 3.18
N CYS A 31 -2.83 7.39 3.78
CA CYS A 31 -3.99 6.79 3.16
C CYS A 31 -4.88 7.83 2.45
N GLU A 32 -5.45 7.46 1.32
CA GLU A 32 -6.40 8.22 0.51
C GLU A 32 -7.64 7.35 0.20
N LEU A 33 -8.75 8.00 -0.13
CA LEU A 33 -9.98 7.35 -0.59
C LEU A 33 -9.81 6.75 -1.99
N ILE A 34 -10.42 5.59 -2.22
CA ILE A 34 -10.54 5.01 -3.56
C ILE A 34 -11.59 5.80 -4.35
N THR A 35 -11.18 6.38 -5.49
CA THR A 35 -12.08 7.18 -6.35
C THR A 35 -12.57 6.42 -7.57
N VAL A 36 -11.92 5.30 -7.92
CA VAL A 36 -12.24 4.44 -9.07
C VAL A 36 -13.58 3.75 -8.89
N SER A 37 -14.49 4.00 -9.83
CA SER A 37 -15.91 3.62 -9.72
C SER A 37 -16.13 2.12 -9.70
N ALA A 38 -15.35 1.39 -10.50
CA ALA A 38 -15.39 -0.06 -10.55
C ALA A 38 -14.96 -0.73 -9.21
N CYS A 39 -14.25 -0.01 -8.35
CA CYS A 39 -13.62 -0.55 -7.13
C CYS A 39 -14.19 0.01 -5.82
N GLN A 40 -15.35 0.68 -5.85
CA GLN A 40 -15.99 1.21 -4.63
C GLN A 40 -16.63 0.12 -3.74
N ASN A 41 -16.80 -1.10 -4.26
CA ASN A 41 -17.51 -2.18 -3.56
C ASN A 41 -16.57 -3.14 -2.80
N LEU A 42 -15.40 -2.65 -2.38
CA LEU A 42 -14.49 -3.34 -1.48
C LEU A 42 -14.99 -3.25 -0.04
N VAL A 43 -14.47 -4.10 0.84
CA VAL A 43 -14.78 -4.07 2.29
C VAL A 43 -14.14 -2.85 2.98
N TYR A 44 -13.30 -2.10 2.27
CA TYR A 44 -12.57 -0.94 2.75
C TYR A 44 -12.54 0.15 1.69
N ASN A 45 -12.33 1.40 2.13
CA ASN A 45 -12.38 2.57 1.25
C ASN A 45 -11.05 3.34 1.19
N MET A 46 -10.02 2.87 1.92
CA MET A 46 -8.74 3.56 2.05
C MET A 46 -7.62 2.74 1.40
N THR A 47 -6.85 3.40 0.54
CA THR A 47 -5.65 2.89 -0.15
C THR A 47 -4.48 3.84 0.09
N VAL A 48 -3.25 3.51 -0.31
CA VAL A 48 -2.16 4.49 -0.27
C VAL A 48 -2.23 5.44 -1.46
N ALA A 49 -1.86 6.71 -1.24
CA ALA A 49 -1.87 7.78 -2.26
C ALA A 49 -0.98 7.48 -3.49
N SER A 50 -0.07 6.50 -3.38
CA SER A 50 0.84 6.05 -4.44
C SER A 50 0.47 4.72 -5.09
N ALA A 51 -0.70 4.13 -4.77
CA ALA A 51 -1.15 2.92 -5.45
C ALA A 51 -1.83 3.33 -6.75
N PRO A 52 -1.18 2.97 -7.85
CA PRO A 52 -1.51 1.68 -8.43
C PRO A 52 -0.28 0.85 -8.88
N MET A 53 -0.24 -0.41 -8.47
CA MET A 53 0.90 -1.34 -8.62
C MET A 53 2.27 -0.83 -8.10
N ALA A 54 2.51 -0.98 -6.79
CA ALA A 54 3.87 -1.11 -6.28
C ALA A 54 4.38 -2.55 -6.50
N MET A 55 4.76 -2.89 -7.73
CA MET A 55 5.64 -4.02 -7.98
C MET A 55 7.07 -3.60 -7.67
N THR A 56 7.39 -3.38 -6.40
CA THR A 56 8.79 -3.38 -5.94
C THR A 56 9.06 -4.74 -5.31
N ASN A 57 9.77 -5.59 -6.05
CA ASN A 57 10.36 -6.80 -5.48
C ASN A 57 11.17 -6.38 -4.25
N GLY A 58 10.86 -6.98 -3.10
CA GLY A 58 11.33 -6.50 -1.81
C GLY A 58 12.84 -6.28 -1.76
N SER A 59 13.25 -5.04 -1.58
CA SER A 59 14.51 -4.69 -0.91
C SER A 59 14.40 -3.26 -0.43
N GLY A 60 14.40 -3.07 0.89
CA GLY A 60 14.40 -1.76 1.51
C GLY A 60 15.74 -1.07 1.30
N ASN A 61 15.93 -0.44 0.13
CA ASN A 61 16.95 0.58 -0.13
C ASN A 61 16.55 1.35 -1.40
N SER A 62 15.61 2.29 -1.27
CA SER A 62 15.22 3.17 -2.38
C SER A 62 16.18 4.35 -2.44
N THR A 63 17.34 4.16 -3.08
CA THR A 63 18.10 5.29 -3.64
C THR A 63 17.47 5.64 -4.98
N SER A 64 17.00 6.88 -5.08
CA SER A 64 16.51 7.49 -6.31
C SER A 64 17.55 7.46 -7.42
N GLY A 65 17.13 7.05 -8.63
CA GLY A 65 17.80 7.37 -9.89
C GLY A 65 18.21 6.14 -10.69
N ASP A 66 17.43 5.80 -11.72
CA ASP A 66 17.90 5.68 -13.10
C ASP A 66 16.71 5.47 -14.05
N HIS A 67 16.84 5.89 -15.29
CA HIS A 67 15.78 5.98 -16.29
C HIS A 67 15.24 4.60 -16.74
N SER A 68 14.32 4.02 -15.97
CA SER A 68 13.42 2.96 -16.45
C SER A 68 12.05 3.55 -16.75
N GLU A 69 11.61 3.41 -18.00
CA GLU A 69 10.25 3.65 -18.47
C GLU A 69 9.21 3.19 -17.43
N PRO A 70 8.30 4.05 -16.94
CA PRO A 70 7.39 3.67 -15.89
C PRO A 70 6.28 2.81 -16.50
N THR A 71 6.47 1.50 -16.58
CA THR A 71 5.40 0.52 -16.88
C THR A 71 4.44 0.35 -15.69
N GLY A 72 4.48 1.25 -14.72
CA GLY A 72 3.63 1.26 -13.53
C GLY A 72 2.47 2.22 -13.69
N ILE A 73 1.33 1.83 -13.15
CA ILE A 73 0.15 2.68 -12.97
C ILE A 73 0.62 3.75 -11.94
N ARG A 74 0.33 5.04 -12.12
CA ARG A 74 0.87 6.10 -11.22
C ARG A 74 -0.19 6.92 -10.54
N SER A 75 -1.44 6.78 -10.99
CA SER A 75 -2.58 7.53 -10.51
C SER A 75 -3.84 6.64 -10.47
N GLN A 76 -4.80 7.01 -9.63
CA GLN A 76 -6.10 6.34 -9.61
C GLN A 76 -6.78 6.34 -11.01
N LEU A 77 -6.50 7.35 -11.84
CA LEU A 77 -6.95 7.39 -13.24
C LEU A 77 -6.35 6.24 -14.07
N ASP A 78 -5.04 6.01 -13.96
CA ASP A 78 -4.39 4.90 -14.68
C ASP A 78 -4.96 3.54 -14.21
N ALA A 79 -5.36 3.45 -12.93
CA ALA A 79 -5.98 2.25 -12.38
C ALA A 79 -7.40 2.01 -12.91
N GLU A 80 -8.18 3.08 -13.13
CA GLU A 80 -9.48 3.02 -13.81
C GLU A 80 -9.32 2.53 -15.26
N LEU A 81 -8.27 2.95 -15.97
CA LEU A 81 -7.97 2.44 -17.31
C LEU A 81 -7.61 0.96 -17.28
N LEU A 82 -6.78 0.53 -16.32
CA LEU A 82 -6.39 -0.87 -16.20
C LEU A 82 -7.58 -1.77 -15.86
N ILE A 83 -8.39 -1.40 -14.86
CA ILE A 83 -9.57 -2.21 -14.48
C ILE A 83 -10.59 -2.26 -15.63
N THR A 84 -10.70 -1.19 -16.41
CA THR A 84 -11.51 -1.18 -17.65
C THR A 84 -10.97 -2.19 -18.66
N SER A 85 -9.65 -2.28 -18.85
CA SER A 85 -9.06 -3.28 -19.75
C SER A 85 -9.27 -4.73 -19.28
N LEU A 86 -9.48 -4.95 -17.97
CA LEU A 86 -9.79 -6.26 -17.39
C LEU A 86 -11.28 -6.62 -17.44
N ARG A 87 -12.16 -5.70 -17.89
CA ARG A 87 -13.60 -5.94 -18.04
C ARG A 87 -13.95 -7.22 -18.78
N PRO A 88 -13.33 -7.59 -19.91
CA PRO A 88 -13.65 -8.83 -20.61
C PRO A 88 -13.50 -10.07 -19.72
N VAL A 89 -12.51 -10.08 -18.81
CA VAL A 89 -12.29 -11.18 -17.86
C VAL A 89 -13.33 -11.12 -16.73
N ILE A 90 -13.59 -9.93 -16.18
CA ILE A 90 -14.55 -9.72 -15.08
C ILE A 90 -15.97 -10.10 -15.53
N ASP A 91 -16.39 -9.58 -16.69
CA ASP A 91 -17.73 -9.71 -17.21
C ASP A 91 -17.98 -11.10 -17.84
N SER A 92 -16.91 -11.86 -18.16
CA SER A 92 -17.03 -13.28 -18.56
C SER A 92 -17.65 -14.15 -17.45
N GLY A 93 -17.58 -13.70 -16.20
CA GLY A 93 -18.10 -14.43 -15.05
C GLY A 93 -17.30 -15.68 -14.66
N CYS A 94 -16.07 -15.84 -15.18
CA CYS A 94 -15.19 -16.97 -14.88
C CYS A 94 -15.00 -17.19 -13.36
N SER A 95 -14.84 -16.11 -12.60
CA SER A 95 -14.80 -16.16 -11.13
C SER A 95 -15.56 -15.00 -10.51
N LYS A 96 -16.33 -15.28 -9.45
CA LYS A 96 -17.00 -14.25 -8.64
C LYS A 96 -16.01 -13.39 -7.85
N GLN A 97 -14.77 -13.86 -7.69
CA GLN A 97 -13.72 -13.13 -6.97
C GLN A 97 -12.86 -12.23 -7.88
N ALA A 98 -13.03 -12.29 -9.21
CA ALA A 98 -12.15 -11.60 -10.16
C ALA A 98 -12.08 -10.08 -9.92
N LEU A 99 -13.23 -9.41 -9.83
CA LEU A 99 -13.28 -7.95 -9.56
C LEU A 99 -12.63 -7.61 -8.21
N PHE A 100 -12.94 -8.38 -7.17
CA PHE A 100 -12.38 -8.17 -5.84
C PHE A 100 -10.85 -8.33 -5.83
N LEU A 101 -10.32 -9.35 -6.51
CA LEU A 101 -8.89 -9.58 -6.65
C LEU A 101 -8.19 -8.42 -7.37
N PHE A 102 -8.72 -7.99 -8.52
CA PHE A 102 -8.10 -6.92 -9.30
C PHE A 102 -8.15 -5.58 -8.57
N CYS A 103 -9.29 -5.21 -8.00
CA CYS A 103 -9.43 -3.99 -7.22
C CYS A 103 -8.56 -4.00 -5.95
N SER A 104 -8.47 -5.11 -5.22
CA SER A 104 -7.62 -5.19 -4.02
C SER A 104 -6.12 -5.22 -4.32
N SER A 105 -5.74 -5.68 -5.52
CA SER A 105 -4.35 -5.59 -6.01
C SER A 105 -4.00 -4.17 -6.46
N LEU A 106 -4.95 -3.47 -7.09
CA LEU A 106 -4.78 -2.08 -7.53
C LEU A 106 -4.81 -1.09 -6.36
N PHE A 107 -5.70 -1.33 -5.40
CA PHE A 107 -5.96 -0.50 -4.23
C PHE A 107 -5.78 -1.32 -2.95
N PRO A 108 -4.54 -1.64 -2.53
CA PRO A 108 -4.33 -2.39 -1.31
C PRO A 108 -4.86 -1.64 -0.10
N LEU A 109 -5.33 -2.39 0.91
CA LEU A 109 -5.88 -1.80 2.13
C LEU A 109 -4.81 -0.94 2.83
N CYS A 110 -5.18 0.29 3.14
CA CYS A 110 -4.40 1.21 3.97
C CYS A 110 -5.15 1.50 5.28
N SER A 111 -4.47 1.33 6.42
CA SER A 111 -5.06 1.59 7.74
C SER A 111 -3.96 1.90 8.76
N ALA A 112 -4.27 2.72 9.76
CA ALA A 112 -3.36 3.02 10.88
C ALA A 112 -2.96 1.76 11.69
N ASN A 113 -3.76 0.69 11.61
CA ASN A 113 -3.49 -0.58 12.30
C ASN A 113 -2.51 -1.46 11.52
N ALA A 114 -2.16 -1.11 10.28
CA ALA A 114 -1.25 -1.85 9.44
C ALA A 114 -0.01 -1.01 9.14
N PRO A 115 1.21 -1.48 9.46
CA PRO A 115 2.45 -0.71 9.22
C PRO A 115 2.80 -0.57 7.73
N ARG A 116 2.05 -1.23 6.84
CA ARG A 116 2.24 -1.32 5.39
C ARG A 116 0.87 -1.55 4.72
N PRO A 117 0.72 -1.26 3.42
CA PRO A 117 -0.46 -1.66 2.66
C PRO A 117 -0.64 -3.18 2.65
N VAL A 118 -1.87 -3.65 2.83
CA VAL A 118 -2.18 -5.08 2.87
C VAL A 118 -2.64 -5.53 1.48
N GLN A 119 -1.85 -6.41 0.87
CA GLN A 119 -2.14 -7.04 -0.42
C GLN A 119 -3.15 -8.19 -0.27
N PRO A 120 -3.89 -8.57 -1.33
CA PRO A 120 -4.73 -9.74 -1.30
C PRO A 120 -3.92 -11.01 -1.04
N CYS A 121 -4.51 -11.95 -0.30
CA CYS A 121 -3.89 -13.24 -0.05
C CYS A 121 -3.67 -14.00 -1.36
N ARG A 122 -2.56 -14.74 -1.46
CA ARG A 122 -2.26 -15.60 -2.62
C ARG A 122 -3.41 -16.57 -2.94
N SER A 123 -4.04 -17.13 -1.92
CA SER A 123 -5.18 -18.04 -2.08
C SER A 123 -6.36 -17.44 -2.85
N LEU A 124 -6.53 -16.11 -2.83
CA LEU A 124 -7.54 -15.42 -3.63
C LEU A 124 -7.14 -15.39 -5.12
N CYS A 125 -5.85 -15.14 -5.40
CA CYS A 125 -5.33 -15.18 -6.78
C CYS A 125 -5.55 -16.56 -7.41
N GLU A 126 -5.25 -17.62 -6.69
CA GLU A 126 -5.42 -19.00 -7.17
C GLU A 126 -6.90 -19.37 -7.42
N GLN A 127 -7.86 -18.67 -6.81
CA GLN A 127 -9.31 -18.85 -7.07
C GLN A 127 -9.78 -18.21 -8.39
N VAL A 128 -8.98 -17.30 -8.96
CA VAL A 128 -9.32 -16.56 -10.19
C VAL A 128 -8.50 -17.04 -11.39
N ARG A 129 -7.37 -17.72 -11.15
CA ARG A 129 -6.40 -18.21 -12.15
C ARG A 129 -7.01 -19.10 -13.23
#